data_AF-A0A3A0FNV1-F1
#
_entry.id   AF-A0A3A0FNV1-F1
#
_cell.length_a   1.000
_cell.length_b   1.000
_cell.length_c   1.000
_cell.angle_alpha   90.00
_cell.angle_beta   90.00
_cell.angle_gamma   90.00
#
_symmetry.space_group_name_H-M   'P 1'
#
loop_
_entity.id
_entity.type
_entity.pdbx_description
1 polymer ?
#
loop_
_entity_poly.entity_id
_entity_poly.type
_entity_poly.pdbx_seq_one_letter_code
_entity_poly.pdbx_strand_id
1 'polypeptide(L)'
;MIEFERESRTPHSEAYTILEEGGIVGRVDIHYQGANVLATLCTTADANEERIHALIDSIDERLVMTADPYREDFIVTVWRGSPAGVYSDSDVDDDDDEDTFRLGGLN
;
A
#
# COMPACT_ATOMS: atom_id res chain seq x y z
N MET A 1 16.11 9.60 -5.01
CA MET A 1 15.18 9.35 -6.14
C MET A 1 13.94 8.64 -5.60
N ILE A 2 12.73 8.98 -6.05
CA ILE A 2 11.50 8.27 -5.64
C ILE A 2 11.44 6.92 -6.35
N GLU A 3 11.24 5.85 -5.61
CA GLU A 3 11.06 4.49 -6.12
C GLU A 3 9.69 3.93 -5.71
N PHE A 4 9.11 3.09 -6.57
CA PHE A 4 7.80 2.48 -6.36
C PHE A 4 7.95 0.96 -6.34
N GLU A 5 7.72 0.35 -5.19
CA GLU A 5 7.67 -1.09 -5.03
C GLU A 5 6.22 -1.55 -5.12
N ARG A 6 5.89 -2.37 -6.12
CA ARG A 6 4.52 -2.84 -6.34
C ARG A 6 4.20 -4.01 -5.41
N GLU A 7 3.21 -3.82 -4.56
CA GLU A 7 2.75 -4.87 -3.64
C GLU A 7 1.62 -5.72 -4.25
N SER A 8 0.72 -5.09 -5.00
CA SER A 8 -0.39 -5.78 -5.63
C SER A 8 -0.79 -5.14 -6.95
N ARG A 9 -1.36 -5.98 -7.82
CA ARG A 9 -1.89 -5.58 -9.12
C ARG A 9 -3.11 -6.41 -9.47
N THR A 10 -4.18 -5.72 -9.82
CA THR A 10 -5.41 -6.28 -10.39
C THR A 10 -5.69 -5.56 -11.73
N PRO A 11 -6.68 -6.00 -12.52
CA PRO A 11 -7.04 -5.30 -13.75
C PRO A 11 -7.48 -3.83 -13.56
N HIS A 12 -7.95 -3.46 -12.37
CA HIS A 12 -8.53 -2.14 -12.10
C HIS A 12 -7.88 -1.41 -10.92
N SER A 13 -6.88 -1.99 -10.28
CA SER A 13 -6.27 -1.39 -9.08
C SER A 13 -4.86 -1.89 -8.83
N GLU A 14 -4.02 -1.01 -8.30
CA GLU A 14 -2.62 -1.28 -8.00
C GLU A 14 -2.25 -0.62 -6.66
N ALA A 15 -1.36 -1.26 -5.91
CA ALA A 15 -0.84 -0.70 -4.67
C ALA A 15 0.68 -0.70 -4.68
N TYR A 16 1.26 0.42 -4.23
CA TYR A 16 2.69 0.66 -4.22
C TYR A 16 3.16 1.21 -2.89
N THR A 17 4.25 0.65 -2.37
CA THR A 17 5.06 1.28 -1.34
C THR A 17 6.04 2.26 -2.02
N ILE A 18 6.15 3.46 -1.46
CA ILE A 18 6.97 4.55 -1.98
C ILE A 18 8.23 4.67 -1.14
N LEU A 19 9.38 4.64 -1.79
CA LEU A 19 10.71 4.63 -1.18
C LEU A 19 11.52 5.85 -1.65
N GLU A 20 12.38 6.37 -0.77
CA GLU A 20 13.43 7.34 -1.09
C GLU A 20 14.67 7.05 -0.23
N GLU A 21 15.80 7.74 -0.44
CA GLU A 21 17.15 7.50 0.14
C GLU A 21 17.26 7.46 1.69
N GLY A 22 16.15 7.33 2.42
CA GLY A 22 16.06 7.09 3.86
C GLY A 22 15.00 6.07 4.28
N GLY A 23 14.34 5.37 3.35
CA GLY A 23 13.33 4.35 3.63
C GLY A 23 11.94 4.66 3.03
N ILE A 24 10.90 4.12 3.68
CA ILE A 24 9.51 4.28 3.24
C ILE A 24 9.05 5.72 3.50
N VAL A 25 8.57 6.37 2.45
CA VAL A 25 8.04 7.74 2.48
C VAL A 25 6.53 7.82 2.23
N GLY A 26 5.91 6.67 1.95
CA GLY A 26 4.47 6.56 1.86
C GLY A 26 4.00 5.28 1.17
N ARG A 27 2.69 5.24 0.95
CA ARG A 27 1.98 4.21 0.19
C ARG A 27 0.97 4.91 -0.71
N VAL A 28 0.81 4.41 -1.93
CA VAL A 28 -0.28 4.80 -2.81
C VAL A 28 -1.10 3.59 -3.23
N ASP A 29 -2.42 3.71 -3.11
CA ASP A 29 -3.39 2.77 -3.66
C ASP A 29 -4.13 3.47 -4.81
N ILE A 30 -4.08 2.88 -6.00
CA ILE A 30 -4.57 3.45 -7.26
C ILE A 30 -5.74 2.59 -7.76
N HIS A 31 -6.81 3.24 -8.20
CA HIS A 31 -7.98 2.62 -8.81
C HIS A 31 -8.25 3.25 -10.18
N TYR A 32 -8.23 2.42 -11.22
CA TYR A 32 -8.49 2.80 -12.60
C TYR A 32 -9.97 2.58 -12.94
N GLN A 33 -10.69 3.65 -13.28
CA GLN A 33 -12.13 3.63 -13.56
C GLN A 33 -12.46 4.33 -14.89
N GLY A 34 -11.99 3.74 -16.00
CA GLY A 34 -12.21 4.31 -17.33
C GLY A 34 -11.52 5.67 -17.46
N ALA A 35 -12.28 6.74 -17.70
CA ALA A 35 -11.74 8.09 -17.85
C ALA A 35 -11.14 8.68 -16.56
N ASN A 36 -11.49 8.14 -15.38
CA ASN A 36 -11.04 8.67 -14.10
C ASN A 36 -10.06 7.72 -13.41
N VAL A 37 -9.02 8.28 -12.80
CA VAL A 37 -8.11 7.57 -11.89
C VAL A 37 -8.22 8.18 -10.50
N LEU A 38 -8.49 7.32 -9.52
CA LEU A 38 -8.58 7.67 -8.11
C LEU A 38 -7.36 7.11 -7.39
N ALA A 39 -6.67 7.92 -6.60
CA ALA A 39 -5.60 7.46 -5.73
C ALA A 39 -5.79 7.90 -4.27
N THR A 40 -5.38 7.02 -3.36
CA THR A 40 -5.19 7.35 -1.95
C THR A 40 -3.70 7.35 -1.66
N LEU A 41 -3.14 8.50 -1.27
CA LEU A 41 -1.75 8.65 -0.89
C LEU A 41 -1.65 8.81 0.63
N CYS A 42 -1.01 7.84 1.30
CA CYS A 42 -0.62 7.94 2.70
C CYS A 42 0.88 8.26 2.76
N THR A 43 1.26 9.46 3.21
CA THR A 43 2.66 9.88 3.35
C THR A 43 3.06 10.07 4.81
N THR A 44 4.32 10.43 5.06
CA THR A 44 4.85 10.67 6.41
C THR A 44 4.16 11.85 7.10
N ALA A 45 4.10 11.81 8.43
CA ALA A 45 3.43 12.84 9.24
C ALA A 45 4.01 14.25 9.04
N ASP A 46 5.29 14.35 8.69
CA ASP A 46 6.05 15.57 8.48
C ASP A 46 6.07 16.06 7.02
N ALA A 47 5.43 15.35 6.09
CA ALA A 47 5.36 15.78 4.69
C ALA A 47 4.67 17.16 4.56
N ASN A 48 5.39 18.10 3.96
CA ASN A 48 4.88 19.42 3.59
C ASN A 48 4.17 19.38 2.23
N GLU A 49 3.54 20.49 1.84
CA GLU A 49 2.80 20.58 0.57
C GLU A 49 3.68 20.33 -0.65
N GLU A 50 4.89 20.92 -0.68
CA GLU A 50 5.85 20.70 -1.77
C GLU A 50 6.19 19.22 -1.95
N ARG A 51 6.41 18.51 -0.84
CA ARG A 51 6.70 17.08 -0.87
C ARG A 51 5.49 16.27 -1.35
N ILE A 52 4.29 16.60 -0.89
CA ILE A 52 3.05 15.95 -1.36
C ILE A 52 2.90 16.13 -2.87
N HIS A 53 3.11 17.34 -3.39
CA HIS A 53 3.06 17.60 -4.82
C HIS A 53 4.11 16.80 -5.59
N ALA A 54 5.36 16.77 -5.13
CA ALA A 54 6.42 15.99 -5.76
C ALA A 54 6.11 14.48 -5.82
N LEU A 55 5.48 13.94 -4.77
CA LEU A 55 5.02 12.54 -4.75
C LEU A 55 3.89 12.31 -5.77
N ILE A 56 2.89 13.19 -5.81
CA ILE A 56 1.77 13.12 -6.75
C ILE A 56 2.27 13.18 -8.20
N ASP A 57 3.16 14.12 -8.52
CA ASP A 57 3.72 14.27 -9.86
C ASP A 57 4.48 13.01 -10.28
N SER A 58 5.28 12.42 -9.37
CA SER A 58 6.02 11.20 -9.65
C SER A 58 5.11 9.98 -9.84
N ILE A 59 4.03 9.87 -9.05
CA ILE A 59 3.00 8.83 -9.21
C ILE A 59 2.33 8.98 -10.57
N ASP A 60 1.96 10.21 -10.94
CA ASP A 60 1.26 10.49 -12.17
C ASP A 60 2.08 10.12 -13.41
N GLU A 61 3.32 10.60 -13.47
CA GLU A 61 4.23 10.37 -14.60
C GLU A 61 4.59 8.89 -14.74
N ARG A 62 4.87 8.20 -13.62
CA ARG A 62 5.50 6.87 -13.66
C ARG A 62 4.51 5.72 -13.57
N LEU A 63 3.39 5.90 -12.88
CA LEU A 63 2.42 4.84 -12.61
C LEU A 63 1.12 5.06 -13.38
N VAL A 64 0.62 6.29 -13.43
CA VAL A 64 -0.69 6.56 -14.03
C VAL A 64 -0.58 6.73 -15.54
N MET A 65 0.31 7.61 -16.03
CA MET A 65 0.47 7.87 -17.47
C MET A 65 0.96 6.64 -18.25
N THR A 66 1.70 5.76 -17.58
CA THR A 66 2.22 4.51 -18.17
C THR A 66 1.15 3.43 -18.26
N ALA A 67 0.19 3.42 -17.32
CA ALA A 67 -0.89 2.43 -17.27
C ALA A 67 -2.10 2.83 -18.13
N ASP A 68 -2.50 4.11 -18.08
CA ASP A 68 -3.63 4.62 -18.85
C ASP A 68 -3.35 6.05 -19.37
N PRO A 69 -2.84 6.18 -20.61
CA PRO A 69 -2.53 7.48 -21.20
C PRO A 69 -3.77 8.25 -21.66
N TYR A 70 -4.96 7.65 -21.64
CA TYR A 70 -6.21 8.27 -22.10
C TYR A 70 -7.09 8.78 -20.96
N ARG A 71 -6.60 8.74 -19.72
CA ARG A 71 -7.33 9.30 -18.58
C ARG A 71 -7.64 10.79 -18.81
N GLU A 72 -8.79 11.21 -18.30
CA GLU A 72 -9.24 12.61 -18.33
C GLU A 72 -8.90 13.28 -16.99
N ASP A 73 -9.07 12.58 -15.87
CA ASP A 73 -8.82 13.11 -14.53
C ASP A 73 -7.99 12.17 -13.64
N PHE A 74 -7.13 12.76 -12.80
CA PHE A 74 -6.40 12.09 -11.72
C PHE A 74 -6.68 12.78 -10.39
N ILE A 75 -7.44 12.10 -9.52
CA ILE A 75 -7.88 12.64 -8.23
C ILE A 75 -7.15 11.92 -7.11
N VAL A 76 -6.46 12.67 -6.25
CA VAL A 76 -5.67 12.10 -5.13
C VAL A 76 -6.23 12.57 -3.79
N THR A 77 -6.59 11.62 -2.93
CA THR A 77 -6.88 11.88 -1.52
C THR A 77 -5.62 11.65 -0.70
N VAL A 78 -5.19 12.64 0.08
CA VAL A 78 -3.90 12.58 0.80
C VAL A 78 -4.12 12.49 2.31
N TRP A 79 -3.47 11.52 2.93
CA TRP A 79 -3.36 11.34 4.37
C TRP A 79 -1.90 11.48 4.80
N ARG A 80 -1.68 12.09 5.97
CA ARG A 80 -0.36 12.22 6.60
C ARG A 80 -0.35 11.44 7.91
N GLY A 81 0.65 10.59 8.11
CA GLY A 81 0.76 9.78 9.32
C GLY A 81 2.02 8.94 9.40
N SER A 82 2.02 7.97 10.31
CA SER A 82 3.08 6.99 10.45
C SER A 82 2.48 5.59 10.30
N PRO A 83 3.20 4.63 9.68
CA PRO A 83 2.76 3.25 9.63
C PRO A 83 2.52 2.73 11.05
N ALA A 84 1.33 2.18 11.30
CA ALA A 84 0.97 1.65 12.62
C ALA A 84 1.39 0.18 12.79
N GLY A 85 1.30 -0.62 11.73
CA GLY A 85 1.60 -2.05 11.73
C GLY A 85 0.94 -2.76 10.55
N VAL A 86 1.26 -4.04 10.37
CA VAL A 86 0.60 -4.96 9.43
C VAL A 86 -0.08 -6.03 10.27
N TYR A 87 -1.33 -6.36 9.94
CA TYR A 87 -2.12 -7.36 10.63
C TYR A 87 -2.69 -8.33 9.60
N SER A 88 -2.52 -9.63 9.81
CA SER A 88 -3.10 -10.68 8.97
C SER A 88 -3.97 -11.61 9.81
N ASP A 89 -5.08 -12.07 9.22
CA ASP A 89 -5.97 -13.07 9.82
C ASP A 89 -5.28 -14.46 9.93
N SER A 90 -4.15 -14.64 9.25
CA SER A 90 -3.35 -15.87 9.28
C SER A 90 -2.33 -15.94 10.41
N ASP A 91 -2.08 -14.82 11.11
CA ASP A 91 -1.12 -14.77 12.23
C ASP A 91 -1.76 -15.21 13.57
N VAL A 92 -3.00 -15.75 13.53
CA VAL A 92 -3.83 -16.05 14.71
C VAL A 92 -3.87 -17.56 15.05
N ASP A 93 -3.24 -18.43 14.25
CA ASP A 93 -3.34 -19.91 14.35
C ASP A 93 -1.98 -20.61 14.58
N ASP A 94 -1.15 -20.13 15.53
CA ASP A 94 0.11 -20.83 15.87
C ASP A 94 0.36 -20.96 17.39
N ASP A 95 -0.73 -21.03 18.19
CA ASP A 95 -0.67 -21.25 19.65
C ASP A 95 -1.85 -22.11 20.16
N ASP A 96 -2.17 -23.23 19.50
CA ASP A 96 -3.14 -24.23 20.01
C ASP A 96 -2.68 -25.69 19.72
N ASP A 97 -1.40 -25.98 19.94
CA ASP A 97 -0.87 -27.35 20.12
C ASP A 97 -0.65 -27.65 21.62
N GLU A 98 -1.68 -27.42 22.45
CA GLU A 98 -1.81 -28.07 23.76
C GLU A 98 -3.09 -28.94 23.72
N ASP A 99 -2.96 -30.22 24.10
CA ASP A 99 -4.01 -31.25 24.20
C ASP A 99 -4.40 -32.09 22.96
N THR A 100 -3.52 -33.04 22.60
CA THR A 100 -3.98 -34.41 22.27
C THR A 100 -3.80 -35.37 23.44
N PHE A 101 -4.83 -35.41 24.29
CA PHE A 101 -5.15 -36.47 25.26
C PHE A 101 -4.86 -37.90 24.74
N ARG A 102 -4.12 -38.70 25.54
CA ARG A 102 -4.51 -40.09 25.88
C ARG A 102 -4.05 -40.45 27.30
N LEU A 103 -4.94 -40.21 28.26
CA LEU A 103 -4.99 -41.00 29.51
C LEU A 103 -5.50 -42.41 29.17
N GLY A 104 -4.77 -43.44 29.58
CA GLY A 104 -5.33 -44.80 29.75
C GLY A 104 -4.45 -45.95 29.25
N GLY A 105 -3.69 -46.53 30.18
CA GLY A 105 -2.99 -47.80 29.94
C GLY A 105 -2.12 -48.24 31.12
N LEU A 106 -2.77 -48.65 32.22
CA LEU A 106 -2.15 -49.25 33.40
C LEU A 106 -1.42 -50.56 33.06
N ASN A 107 -0.15 -50.68 33.48
CA ASN A 107 0.39 -51.66 34.45
C ASN A 107 1.92 -51.82 34.24
#